data_AF-A0A077NSG0-F1
#
_entry.id   AF-A0A077NSG0-F1
#
_cell.length_a   1.000
_cell.length_b   1.000
_cell.length_c   1.000
_cell.angle_alpha   90.00
_cell.angle_beta   90.00
_cell.angle_gamma   90.00
#
_symmetry.space_group_name_H-M   'P 1'
#
loop_
_entity.id
_entity.type
_entity.pdbx_description
1 polymer ?
#
loop_
_entity_poly.entity_id
_entity_poly.type
_entity_poly.pdbx_seq_one_letter_code
_entity_poly.pdbx_strand_id
1 'polypeptide(L)'
;MRAGRLRHRITLRKNESTRDSLGGVINNWVDVATVWAEVKAISGRELVASGAVFSEATVRIWLRYRADVTTANSITFHGENTTGTAFSIMAVIPDAKYTRLELLCKGGIFR
;
A
#
# COMPACT_ATOMS: atom_id res chain seq x y z
N MET A 1 18.84 22.25 -1.92
CA MET A 1 17.76 21.70 -2.77
C MET A 1 17.07 20.59 -1.97
N ARG A 2 15.77 20.71 -1.63
CA ARG A 2 15.04 19.63 -0.94
C ARG A 2 14.58 18.63 -1.98
N ALA A 3 15.11 17.41 -1.97
CA ALA A 3 14.60 16.34 -2.80
C ALA A 3 13.11 16.12 -2.52
N GLY A 4 12.33 15.83 -3.56
CA GLY A 4 10.90 15.57 -3.43
C GLY A 4 10.60 14.41 -2.47
N ARG A 5 9.48 14.50 -1.74
CA ARG A 5 9.09 13.49 -0.74
C ARG A 5 8.76 12.12 -1.36
N LEU A 6 8.23 12.10 -2.59
CA LEU A 6 7.83 10.89 -3.30
C LEU A 6 9.03 10.25 -4.03
N ARG A 7 9.94 9.62 -3.27
CA ARG A 7 11.22 9.09 -3.78
C ARG A 7 11.24 7.58 -4.06
N HIS A 8 10.16 6.87 -3.78
CA HIS A 8 10.08 5.42 -3.93
C HIS A 8 9.13 5.05 -5.07
N ARG A 9 9.40 3.95 -5.79
CA ARG A 9 8.49 3.38 -6.79
C ARG A 9 7.73 2.22 -6.15
N ILE A 10 6.41 2.28 -6.19
CA ILE A 10 5.53 1.21 -5.72
C ILE A 10 4.64 0.75 -6.88
N THR A 11 4.26 -0.52 -6.88
CA THR A 11 3.29 -1.08 -7.84
C THR A 11 1.99 -1.38 -7.11
N LEU A 12 0.90 -0.76 -7.58
CA LEU A 12 -0.46 -1.06 -7.15
C LEU A 12 -0.94 -2.30 -7.90
N ARG A 13 -1.49 -3.26 -7.18
CA ARG A 13 -2.05 -4.51 -7.71
C ARG A 13 -3.51 -4.62 -7.33
N LYS A 14 -4.31 -5.27 -8.17
CA LYS A 14 -5.70 -5.62 -7.87
C LYS A 14 -5.88 -7.12 -8.04
N ASN A 15 -6.80 -7.68 -7.27
CA ASN A 15 -7.19 -9.08 -7.43
C ASN A 15 -8.27 -9.15 -8.51
N GLU A 16 -7.98 -9.87 -9.59
CA GLU A 16 -8.95 -10.21 -10.63
C GLU A 16 -9.32 -11.68 -10.52
N SER A 17 -10.62 -11.93 -10.50
CA SER A 17 -11.16 -13.29 -10.51
C SER A 17 -11.56 -13.69 -11.93
N THR A 18 -11.01 -14.80 -12.40
CA THR A 18 -11.34 -15.43 -13.68
C THR A 18 -11.94 -16.81 -13.43
N ARG A 19 -12.83 -17.27 -14.31
CA ARG A 19 -13.35 -18.64 -14.23
C ARG A 19 -12.55 -19.56 -15.16
N ASP A 20 -12.23 -20.75 -14.67
CA ASP A 20 -11.68 -21.81 -15.52
C ASP A 20 -12.77 -22.51 -16.34
N SER A 21 -12.36 -23.42 -17.21
CA SER A 21 -13.26 -24.21 -18.07
C SER A 21 -14.21 -25.13 -17.30
N LEU A 22 -13.96 -25.38 -16.02
CA LEU A 22 -14.78 -26.21 -15.14
C LEU A 22 -15.65 -25.36 -14.19
N GLY A 23 -15.63 -24.03 -14.34
CA GLY A 23 -16.41 -23.07 -13.54
C GLY A 23 -15.77 -22.66 -12.21
N GLY A 24 -14.56 -23.15 -11.90
CA GLY A 24 -13.77 -22.78 -10.72
C GLY A 24 -13.31 -21.32 -10.76
N VAL A 25 -13.24 -20.66 -9.61
CA VAL A 25 -12.78 -19.26 -9.51
C VAL A 25 -11.28 -19.23 -9.23
N ILE A 26 -10.53 -18.66 -10.16
CA ILE A 26 -9.08 -18.41 -10.05
C ILE A 26 -8.88 -16.93 -9.74
N ASN A 27 -8.16 -16.64 -8.65
CA ASN A 27 -7.82 -15.28 -8.24
C ASN A 27 -6.38 -14.96 -8.64
N ASN A 28 -6.18 -13.89 -9.41
CA ASN A 28 -4.88 -13.46 -9.89
C ASN A 28 -4.63 -12.01 -9.48
N TRP A 29 -3.44 -11.75 -8.93
CA TRP A 29 -3.00 -10.37 -8.66
C TRP A 29 -2.39 -9.78 -9.93
N VAL A 30 -3.05 -8.77 -10.50
CA VAL A 30 -2.57 -8.06 -11.69
C VAL A 30 -2.09 -6.67 -11.33
N ASP A 31 -1.06 -6.20 -12.02
CA ASP A 31 -0.49 -4.88 -11.81
C ASP A 31 -1.38 -3.82 -12.47
N VAL A 32 -1.77 -2.82 -11.69
CA VAL A 32 -2.63 -1.71 -12.12
C VAL A 32 -1.80 -0.51 -12.54
N ALA A 33 -0.80 -0.16 -11.74
CA ALA A 33 0.09 0.96 -12.03
C ALA A 33 1.31 0.99 -11.13
N THR A 34 2.43 1.47 -11.65
CA THR A 34 3.61 1.81 -10.85
C THR A 34 3.70 3.33 -10.66
N VAL A 35 3.68 3.79 -9.41
CA VAL A 35 3.61 5.20 -9.03
C VAL A 35 4.75 5.61 -8.09
N TRP A 36 5.01 6.92 -8.04
CA TRP A 36 5.93 7.49 -7.06
C TRP A 36 5.25 7.68 -5.70
N ALA A 37 5.94 7.32 -4.63
CA ALA A 37 5.42 7.35 -3.27
C ALA A 37 6.49 7.70 -2.23
N GLU A 38 6.06 8.19 -1.07
CA GLU A 38 6.84 8.23 0.17
C GLU A 38 6.48 6.99 0.98
N VAL A 39 7.42 6.10 1.25
CA VAL A 39 7.22 4.88 2.04
C VAL A 39 7.97 5.05 3.35
N LYS A 40 7.28 4.86 4.48
CA LYS A 40 7.88 4.91 5.82
C LYS A 40 7.33 3.80 6.71
N ALA A 41 8.19 3.17 7.49
CA ALA A 41 7.76 2.32 8.59
C ALA A 41 6.99 3.16 9.62
N ILE A 42 5.94 2.56 10.19
CA ILE A 42 5.21 3.14 11.32
C ILE A 42 6.03 2.84 12.58
N SER A 43 6.33 3.88 13.36
CA SER A 43 7.05 3.69 14.62
C SER A 43 6.17 3.03 15.66
N GLY A 44 6.75 2.30 16.62
CA GLY A 44 5.98 1.68 17.72
C GLY A 44 5.13 2.70 18.50
N ARG A 45 5.60 3.95 18.65
CA ARG A 45 4.83 5.03 19.27
C ARG A 45 3.59 5.40 18.45
N GLU A 46 3.73 5.52 17.13
CA GLU A 46 2.61 5.79 16.22
C GLU A 46 1.63 4.62 16.19
N LEU A 47 2.13 3.38 16.26
CA LEU A 47 1.33 2.17 16.32
C LEU A 47 0.42 2.16 17.57
N VAL A 48 0.99 2.44 18.74
CA VAL A 48 0.24 2.54 20.00
C VAL A 48 -0.82 3.64 19.93
N ALA A 49 -0.48 4.79 19.35
CA ALA A 49 -1.43 5.91 19.17
C ALA A 49 -2.56 5.60 18.18
N SER A 50 -2.35 4.67 17.25
CA SER A 50 -3.36 4.26 16.25
C SER A 50 -4.46 3.36 16.83
N GLY A 51 -4.27 2.84 18.05
CA GLY A 51 -5.23 1.98 18.73
C GLY A 51 -5.34 0.58 18.10
N ALA A 52 -6.34 -0.18 18.55
CA ALA A 52 -6.48 -1.60 18.18
C ALA A 52 -6.73 -1.83 16.68
N VAL A 53 -7.42 -0.89 16.01
CA VAL A 53 -7.91 -1.05 14.63
C VAL A 53 -6.77 -1.11 13.60
N PHE A 54 -5.69 -0.34 13.82
CA PHE A 54 -4.54 -0.30 12.91
C PHE A 54 -3.25 -0.79 13.58
N SER A 55 -3.38 -1.61 14.61
CA SER A 55 -2.25 -2.17 15.38
C SER A 55 -1.35 -3.10 14.54
N GLU A 56 -1.86 -3.62 13.42
CA GLU A 56 -1.08 -4.44 12.48
C GLU A 56 -0.40 -3.62 11.37
N ALA A 57 -0.64 -2.30 11.30
CA ALA A 57 -0.07 -1.47 10.25
C ALA A 57 1.44 -1.29 10.47
N THR A 58 2.24 -1.80 9.55
CA THR A 58 3.71 -1.74 9.60
C THR A 58 4.25 -0.57 8.80
N VAL A 59 3.51 -0.11 7.79
CA VAL A 59 3.97 0.86 6.80
C VAL A 59 2.92 1.91 6.54
N ARG A 60 3.38 3.14 6.40
CA ARG A 60 2.60 4.26 5.91
C ARG A 60 3.17 4.73 4.58
N ILE A 61 2.29 4.83 3.60
CA ILE A 61 2.64 5.18 2.22
C ILE A 61 1.86 6.41 1.81
N TRP A 62 2.55 7.44 1.35
CA TRP A 62 1.92 8.59 0.71
C TRP A 62 2.15 8.59 -0.78
N LEU A 63 1.10 8.85 -1.55
CA LEU A 63 1.15 9.03 -2.99
C LEU A 63 0.22 10.18 -3.41
N ARG A 64 0.25 10.56 -4.68
CA ARG A 64 -0.75 11.49 -5.24
C ARG A 64 -2.15 10.86 -5.18
N TYR A 65 -3.17 11.70 -5.09
CA TYR A 65 -4.54 11.21 -5.05
C TYR A 65 -4.92 10.38 -6.28
N ARG A 66 -5.66 9.29 -6.05
CA ARG A 66 -6.10 8.36 -7.08
C ARG A 66 -7.37 7.64 -6.62
N ALA A 67 -8.49 7.85 -7.31
CA ALA A 67 -9.80 7.36 -6.88
C ALA A 67 -9.98 5.83 -7.00
N ASP A 68 -9.13 5.16 -7.77
CA ASP A 68 -9.16 3.71 -8.02
C ASP A 68 -8.38 2.89 -6.98
N VAL A 69 -7.76 3.54 -5.98
CA VAL A 69 -7.05 2.86 -4.89
C VAL A 69 -8.02 2.58 -3.74
N THR A 70 -8.17 1.30 -3.40
CA THR A 70 -9.06 0.80 -2.35
C THR A 70 -8.33 -0.18 -1.43
N THR A 71 -8.97 -0.59 -0.34
CA THR A 71 -8.43 -1.63 0.56
C THR A 71 -8.37 -3.02 -0.07
N ALA A 72 -9.05 -3.24 -1.21
CA ALA A 72 -8.95 -4.49 -1.98
C ALA A 72 -7.65 -4.57 -2.80
N ASN A 73 -6.93 -3.46 -2.95
CA ASN A 73 -5.65 -3.44 -3.64
C ASN A 73 -4.51 -3.95 -2.73
N SER A 74 -3.47 -4.45 -3.39
CA SER A 74 -2.19 -4.78 -2.74
C SER A 74 -1.10 -3.90 -3.32
N ILE A 75 -0.06 -3.63 -2.54
CA ILE A 75 1.08 -2.82 -2.95
C ILE A 75 2.31 -3.72 -3.00
N THR A 76 3.06 -3.64 -4.09
CA THR A 76 4.40 -4.22 -4.18
C THR A 76 5.45 -3.12 -4.12
N PHE A 77 6.43 -3.29 -3.24
CA PHE A 77 7.52 -2.36 -3.04
C PHE A 77 8.81 -3.13 -2.76
N HIS A 78 9.87 -2.78 -3.49
CA HIS A 78 11.22 -3.30 -3.28
C HIS A 78 12.12 -2.14 -2.85
N GLY A 79 12.35 -2.02 -1.55
CA GLY A 79 13.32 -1.09 -0.97
C GLY A 79 14.50 -1.86 -0.36
N GLU A 80 15.67 -1.22 -0.29
CA GLU A 80 16.90 -1.81 0.27
C GLU A 80 16.70 -2.33 1.72
N ASN A 81 15.82 -1.68 2.48
CA ASN A 81 15.56 -1.99 3.89
C ASN A 81 14.23 -2.74 4.11
N THR A 82 13.67 -3.36 3.07
CA THR A 82 12.34 -3.98 3.14
C THR A 82 12.40 -5.47 2.80
N THR A 83 12.03 -6.31 3.76
CA THR A 83 11.86 -7.76 3.60
C THR A 83 10.38 -8.07 3.41
N GLY A 84 9.96 -8.19 2.16
CA GLY A 84 8.56 -8.44 1.81
C GLY A 84 8.23 -7.73 0.51
N THR A 85 7.63 -8.47 -0.41
CA THR A 85 7.33 -7.97 -1.77
C THR A 85 5.90 -7.45 -1.89
N ALA A 86 5.02 -7.78 -0.94
CA ALA A 86 3.61 -7.42 -1.00
C ALA A 86 3.10 -6.91 0.35
N PHE A 87 2.31 -5.85 0.29
CA PHE A 87 1.69 -5.16 1.40
C PHE A 87 0.17 -5.12 1.16
N SER A 88 -0.61 -5.40 2.19
CA SER A 88 -2.06 -5.28 2.13
C SER A 88 -2.49 -3.93 2.68
N ILE A 89 -3.42 -3.26 2.00
CA ILE A 89 -3.90 -1.94 2.41
C ILE A 89 -5.00 -2.12 3.47
N MET A 90 -4.77 -1.55 4.66
CA MET A 90 -5.75 -1.53 5.74
C MET A 90 -6.64 -0.29 5.69
N ALA A 91 -6.09 0.85 5.28
CA ALA A 91 -6.83 2.11 5.20
C ALA A 91 -6.38 2.93 3.99
N VAL A 92 -7.35 3.63 3.40
CA VAL A 92 -7.15 4.61 2.32
C VAL A 92 -7.68 5.95 2.83
N ILE A 93 -6.79 6.91 3.03
CA ILE A 93 -7.11 8.18 3.69
C ILE A 93 -6.75 9.33 2.74
N PRO A 94 -7.72 9.93 2.04
CA PRO A 94 -7.48 11.13 1.26
C PRO A 94 -7.27 12.35 2.15
N ASP A 95 -6.44 13.29 1.70
CA ASP A 95 -6.45 14.63 2.31
C ASP A 95 -7.71 15.40 1.93
N ALA A 96 -8.03 16.43 2.71
CA ALA A 96 -9.24 17.24 2.51
C ALA A 96 -9.35 17.89 1.11
N LYS A 97 -8.24 18.06 0.40
CA LYS A 97 -8.20 18.64 -0.96
C LYS A 97 -8.09 17.61 -2.08
N TYR A 98 -8.08 16.31 -1.77
CA TYR A 98 -7.87 15.24 -2.76
C TYR A 98 -6.62 15.44 -3.62
N THR A 99 -5.53 15.88 -3.00
CA THR A 99 -4.21 16.05 -3.63
C THR A 99 -3.28 14.86 -3.35
N ARG A 100 -3.48 14.16 -2.22
CA ARG A 100 -2.68 13.04 -1.78
C ARG A 100 -3.52 11.95 -1.13
N LEU A 101 -3.00 10.73 -1.16
CA LEU A 101 -3.51 9.61 -0.40
C LEU A 101 -2.48 9.16 0.61
N GLU A 102 -2.94 8.91 1.81
CA GLU A 102 -2.22 8.17 2.84
C GLU A 102 -2.79 6.75 2.92
N LEU A 103 -1.92 5.76 2.80
CA LEU A 103 -2.25 4.36 2.90
C LEU A 103 -1.59 3.78 4.13
N LEU A 104 -2.39 3.18 5.01
CA LEU A 104 -1.88 2.34 6.10
C LEU A 104 -1.85 0.91 5.59
N CYS A 105 -0.68 0.30 5.62
CA CYS A 105 -0.46 -1.02 5.07
C CYS A 105 0.12 -1.95 6.13
N LYS A 106 -0.26 -3.23 6.03
CA LYS A 106 0.33 -4.32 6.80
C LYS A 106 1.10 -5.28 5.92
N GLY A 107 2.03 -5.99 6.53
CA GLY A 107 2.94 -6.90 5.83
C GLY A 107 4.27 -6.22 5.52
N GLY A 108 5.26 -7.03 5.14
CA GLY A 108 6.65 -6.62 4.97
C GLY A 108 7.33 -6.18 6.25
N ILE A 109 8.54 -6.69 6.48
CA ILE A 109 9.37 -6.36 7.64
C ILE A 109 10.38 -5.30 7.19
N PHE A 110 10.40 -4.14 7.84
CA PHE A 110 11.49 -3.18 7.65
C PHE A 110 12.66 -3.61 8.52
N ARG A 111 13.85 -3.75 7.92
CA ARG A 111 15.08 -4.11 8.63
C ARG A 111 15.95 -2.88 8.88
#